data_AF-A0A3N0DYG2-F1
#
_entry.id   AF-A0A3N0DYG2-F1
#
_cell.length_a   1.000
_cell.length_b   1.000
_cell.length_c   1.000
_cell.angle_alpha   90.00
_cell.angle_beta   90.00
_cell.angle_gamma   90.00
#
_symmetry.space_group_name_H-M   'P 1'
#
loop_
_entity.id
_entity.type
_entity.pdbx_description
1 polymer ?
#
loop_
_entity_poly.entity_id
_entity_poly.type
_entity_poly.pdbx_seq_one_letter_code
_entity_poly.pdbx_strand_id
1 'polypeptide(L)'
;MARRPRGAFGRVSEFGYTVATHEARHRIGFHHDQFSGITVITIDGSVVVATRPPIRATFRLTRRFRFDLGESGHRVVIEARRGLLLAWLRPLVYRIFIDDRYVTSIER
;
A
#
# COMPACT_ATOMS: atom_id res chain seq x y z
N MET A 1 22.26 -1.86 -7.65
CA MET A 1 22.03 -0.46 -8.08
C MET A 1 20.67 -0.40 -8.77
N ALA A 2 19.58 -0.21 -8.02
CA ALA A 2 18.22 -0.27 -8.58
C ALA A 2 17.83 1.11 -9.15
N ARG A 3 17.55 1.14 -10.46
CA ARG A 3 17.14 2.33 -11.21
C ARG A 3 15.76 2.80 -10.73
N ARG A 4 15.67 4.04 -10.21
CA ARG A 4 14.41 4.78 -10.09
C ARG A 4 14.02 5.29 -11.48
N PRO A 5 12.87 4.90 -12.07
CA PRO A 5 12.36 5.60 -13.24
C PRO A 5 11.80 6.96 -12.79
N ARG A 6 12.42 8.03 -13.29
CA ARG A 6 11.87 9.38 -13.25
C ARG A 6 10.72 9.50 -14.24
N GLY A 7 9.59 10.01 -13.75
CA GLY A 7 8.67 10.87 -14.49
C GLY A 7 7.77 10.23 -15.55
N ALA A 8 6.51 10.01 -15.18
CA ALA A 8 5.36 10.17 -16.06
C ALA A 8 4.18 10.65 -15.21
N PHE A 9 3.36 11.55 -15.75
CA PHE A 9 2.25 12.24 -15.08
C PHE A 9 1.15 11.27 -14.56
N GLY A 10 1.42 10.59 -13.45
CA GLY A 10 0.48 9.82 -12.66
C GLY A 10 0.66 10.17 -11.20
N ARG A 11 -0.43 10.32 -10.44
CA ARG A 11 -0.32 10.49 -8.98
C ARG A 11 0.31 9.22 -8.40
N VAL A 12 1.58 9.28 -8.05
CA VAL A 12 2.29 8.22 -7.34
C VAL A 12 2.01 8.40 -5.86
N SER A 13 1.46 7.35 -5.23
CA SER A 13 1.31 7.32 -3.77
C SER A 13 2.49 6.53 -3.19
N GLU A 14 3.44 7.22 -2.59
CA GLU A 14 4.59 6.62 -1.92
C GLU A 14 4.59 7.02 -0.44
N PHE A 15 4.69 6.03 0.45
CA PHE A 15 4.88 6.27 1.89
C PHE A 15 5.65 5.14 2.56
N GLY A 16 6.28 5.47 3.67
CA GLY A 16 6.90 4.50 4.58
C GLY A 16 6.18 4.51 5.92
N TYR A 17 5.98 3.34 6.50
CA TYR A 17 5.40 3.19 7.83
C TYR A 17 6.20 2.17 8.63
N THR A 18 6.56 2.49 9.88
CA THR A 18 7.22 1.55 10.77
C THR A 18 6.17 0.88 11.65
N VAL A 19 6.06 -0.43 11.52
CA VAL A 19 5.28 -1.29 12.40
C VAL A 19 6.17 -1.74 13.54
N ALA A 20 5.75 -1.51 14.78
CA ALA A 20 6.36 -2.14 15.95
C ALA A 20 5.41 -3.26 16.42
N THR A 21 5.82 -4.51 16.28
CA THR A 21 5.17 -5.64 16.96
C THR A 21 5.83 -5.85 18.33
N HIS A 22 5.31 -6.79 19.12
CA HIS A 22 5.94 -7.18 20.37
C HIS A 22 7.35 -7.78 20.19
N GLU A 23 7.65 -8.29 18.99
CA GLU A 23 8.89 -9.01 18.70
C GLU A 23 9.91 -8.13 17.96
N ALA A 24 9.47 -7.30 17.02
CA ALA A 24 10.37 -6.54 16.17
C ALA A 24 9.75 -5.28 15.55
N ARG A 25 10.62 -4.40 15.06
CA ARG A 25 10.21 -3.22 14.28
C ARG A 25 10.53 -3.45 12.80
N HIS A 26 9.52 -3.33 11.97
CA HIS A 26 9.61 -3.53 10.53
C HIS A 26 9.24 -2.27 9.78
N ARG A 27 10.01 -1.93 8.75
CA ARG A 27 9.75 -0.79 7.86
C ARG A 27 8.99 -1.24 6.63
N ILE A 28 7.73 -0.83 6.54
CA ILE A 28 6.90 -1.06 5.35
C ILE A 28 7.09 0.10 4.38
N GLY A 29 7.50 -0.20 3.15
CA GLY A 29 7.46 0.71 2.03
C GLY A 29 6.25 0.41 1.14
N PHE A 30 5.51 1.45 0.77
CA PHE A 30 4.39 1.35 -0.15
C PHE A 30 4.63 2.28 -1.34
N HIS A 31 4.50 1.74 -2.55
CA HIS A 31 4.57 2.50 -3.79
C HIS A 31 3.42 2.06 -4.71
N HIS A 32 2.54 2.99 -5.05
CA HIS A 32 1.43 2.74 -5.97
C HIS A 32 1.43 3.75 -7.11
N ASP A 33 1.50 3.23 -8.32
CA ASP A 33 1.28 3.99 -9.54
C ASP A 33 -0.20 3.90 -9.93
N GLN A 34 -0.91 5.03 -9.84
CA GLN A 34 -2.34 5.10 -10.14
C GLN A 34 -2.65 4.90 -11.64
N PHE A 35 -1.70 5.16 -12.53
CA PHE A 35 -1.91 5.02 -13.98
C PHE A 35 -1.72 3.57 -14.43
N SER A 36 -0.62 2.93 -14.01
CA SER A 36 -0.37 1.53 -14.34
C SER A 36 -1.10 0.55 -13.43
N GLY A 37 -1.62 1.03 -12.30
CA GLY A 37 -2.22 0.21 -11.25
C GLY A 37 -1.21 -0.65 -10.48
N ILE A 38 0.09 -0.53 -10.80
CA ILE A 38 1.16 -1.31 -10.19
C ILE A 38 1.28 -0.89 -8.73
N THR A 39 1.31 -1.90 -7.85
CA THR A 39 1.57 -1.69 -6.43
C THR A 39 2.78 -2.52 -6.03
N VAL A 40 3.77 -1.85 -5.45
CA VAL A 40 4.97 -2.46 -4.88
C VAL A 40 4.93 -2.22 -3.37
N ILE A 41 5.00 -3.30 -2.61
CA ILE A 41 5.09 -3.26 -1.15
C ILE A 41 6.40 -3.90 -0.75
N THR A 42 7.17 -3.20 0.08
CA THR A 42 8.42 -3.68 0.63
C THR A 42 8.35 -3.79 2.16
N ILE A 43 9.05 -4.76 2.73
CA ILE A 43 9.23 -4.93 4.18
C ILE A 43 10.72 -5.01 4.43
N ASP A 44 11.24 -4.08 5.24
CA ASP A 44 12.68 -3.94 5.54
C ASP A 44 13.57 -3.85 4.28
N GLY A 45 13.00 -3.35 3.19
CA GLY A 45 13.66 -3.23 1.89
C GLY A 45 13.45 -4.41 0.93
N SER A 46 12.88 -5.53 1.40
CA SER A 46 12.56 -6.70 0.58
C SER A 46 11.17 -6.56 -0.06
N VAL A 47 11.03 -6.83 -1.36
CA VAL A 47 9.74 -6.74 -2.08
C VAL A 47 8.89 -7.96 -1.73
N VAL A 48 7.69 -7.74 -1.19
CA VAL A 48 6.78 -8.81 -0.75
C VAL A 48 5.57 -8.92 -1.69
N VAL A 49 5.11 -7.80 -2.26
CA VAL A 49 4.00 -7.80 -3.21
C VAL A 49 4.34 -6.89 -4.39
N ALA A 50 4.25 -7.46 -5.59
CA ALA A 50 4.27 -6.72 -6.86
C ALA A 50 3.05 -7.16 -7.68
N THR A 51 1.93 -6.46 -7.54
CA THR A 51 0.68 -6.86 -8.21
C THR A 51 0.28 -5.85 -9.28
N ARG A 52 -0.11 -6.38 -10.45
CA ARG A 52 -0.99 -5.72 -11.43
C ARG A 52 -2.41 -6.24 -11.21
N PRO A 53 -3.33 -5.45 -10.67
CA PRO A 53 -4.72 -5.89 -10.58
C PRO A 53 -5.30 -6.05 -12.00
N PRO A 54 -6.21 -7.02 -12.21
CA PRO A 54 -6.93 -7.14 -13.48
C PRO A 54 -7.73 -5.86 -13.75
N ILE A 55 -7.83 -5.48 -15.02
CA ILE A 55 -8.44 -4.22 -15.52
C ILE A 55 -9.84 -3.94 -14.92
N ARG A 56 -10.58 -4.98 -14.53
CA ARG A 56 -11.91 -4.89 -13.90
C ARG A 56 -11.90 -4.43 -12.42
N ALA A 57 -10.78 -4.52 -11.71
CA ALA A 57 -10.65 -4.07 -10.32
C ALA A 57 -10.37 -2.55 -10.21
N THR A 58 -10.20 -1.87 -11.34
CA THR A 58 -9.92 -0.43 -11.40
C THR A 58 -11.09 0.45 -10.95
N PHE A 59 -12.32 -0.11 -10.98
CA PHE A 59 -13.54 0.56 -10.53
C PHE A 59 -13.90 0.30 -9.06
N ARG A 60 -13.16 -0.55 -8.34
CA ARG A 60 -13.42 -0.78 -6.91
C ARG A 60 -12.88 0.38 -6.08
N LEU A 61 -13.78 1.02 -5.34
CA LEU A 61 -13.52 2.14 -4.43
C LEU A 61 -12.64 1.76 -3.23
N THR A 62 -12.52 0.46 -2.96
CA THR A 62 -11.72 -0.08 -1.86
C THR A 62 -10.82 -1.18 -2.41
N ARG A 63 -9.50 -1.03 -2.26
CA ARG A 63 -8.49 -2.06 -2.57
C ARG A 63 -7.86 -2.54 -1.27
N ARG A 64 -7.74 -3.85 -1.10
CA ARG A 64 -7.07 -4.47 0.06
C ARG A 64 -5.83 -5.23 -0.41
N PHE A 65 -4.68 -4.85 0.11
CA PHE A 65 -3.42 -5.55 -0.07
C PHE A 65 -3.16 -6.36 1.20
N ARG A 66 -2.95 -7.67 1.08
CA ARG A 66 -2.68 -8.56 2.21
C ARG A 66 -1.31 -9.17 2.04
N PHE A 67 -0.53 -9.20 3.10
CA PHE A 67 0.79 -9.81 3.13
C PHE A 67 1.18 -10.17 4.56
N ASP A 68 2.04 -11.16 4.71
CA ASP A 68 2.55 -11.59 6.01
C ASP A 68 3.88 -10.90 6.31
N LEU A 69 4.12 -10.61 7.60
CA LEU A 69 5.19 -9.75 8.07
C LEU A 69 6.21 -10.60 8.85
N GLY A 70 7.37 -10.83 8.23
CA GLY A 70 8.47 -11.61 8.81
C GLY A 70 8.16 -13.11 8.99
N GLU A 71 9.00 -13.80 9.75
CA GLU A 71 8.82 -15.22 10.08
C GLU A 71 7.69 -15.45 11.10
N SER A 72 7.38 -14.44 11.91
CA SER A 72 6.30 -14.49 12.92
C SER A 72 4.90 -14.57 12.31
N GLY A 73 4.76 -14.32 11.00
CA GLY A 73 3.53 -14.54 10.25
C GLY A 73 2.39 -13.56 10.56
N HIS A 74 2.70 -12.38 11.11
CA HIS A 74 1.69 -11.36 11.37
C HIS A 74 1.04 -10.92 10.06
N ARG A 75 -0.29 -10.93 10.01
CA ARG A 75 -1.03 -10.58 8.79
C ARG A 75 -1.21 -9.07 8.73
N VAL A 76 -0.63 -8.45 7.71
CA VAL A 76 -0.85 -7.03 7.43
C VAL A 76 -1.82 -6.84 6.28
N VAL A 77 -2.78 -5.95 6.50
CA VAL A 77 -3.74 -5.53 5.49
C VAL A 77 -3.63 -4.02 5.30
N ILE A 78 -3.34 -3.59 4.07
CA ILE A 78 -3.44 -2.18 3.68
C ILE A 78 -4.71 -2.01 2.84
N GLU A 79 -5.67 -1.26 3.35
CA GLU A 79 -6.90 -0.89 2.64
C GLU A 79 -6.79 0.53 2.08
N ALA A 80 -6.76 0.67 0.77
CA ALA A 80 -6.85 1.95 0.08
C ALA A 80 -8.32 2.24 -0.26
N ARG A 81 -8.87 3.34 0.27
CA ARG A 81 -10.26 3.77 0.02
C ARG A 81 -10.30 5.09 -0.74
N ARG A 82 -11.15 5.15 -1.78
CA ARG A 82 -11.44 6.35 -2.59
C ARG A 82 -12.91 6.75 -2.41
N GLY A 83 -13.19 8.03 -2.20
CA GLY A 83 -14.56 8.57 -2.10
C GLY A 83 -15.29 8.54 -3.45
N LEU A 84 -16.59 8.17 -3.42
CA LEU A 84 -17.44 7.89 -4.59
C LEU A 84 -17.82 9.12 -5.43
N LEU A 85 -17.88 10.30 -4.81
CA LEU A 85 -18.37 11.54 -5.41
C LEU A 85 -17.22 12.55 -5.37
N LEU A 86 -16.76 13.02 -6.55
CA LEU A 86 -15.58 13.88 -6.76
C LEU A 86 -14.22 13.14 -6.73
N ALA A 87 -14.12 12.00 -7.41
CA ALA A 87 -12.99 11.06 -7.41
C ALA A 87 -11.59 11.63 -7.79
N TRP A 88 -11.50 12.87 -8.27
CA TRP A 88 -10.24 13.54 -8.60
C TRP A 88 -9.70 14.43 -7.46
N LEU A 89 -10.54 14.93 -6.55
CA LEU A 89 -10.14 15.99 -5.60
C LEU A 89 -9.96 15.52 -4.15
N ARG A 90 -10.30 14.28 -3.83
CA ARG A 90 -10.23 13.76 -2.45
C ARG A 90 -8.94 12.96 -2.21
N PRO A 91 -8.29 13.14 -1.04
CA PRO A 91 -7.17 12.30 -0.63
C PRO A 91 -7.57 10.81 -0.62
N LEU A 92 -6.66 9.94 -1.03
CA LEU A 92 -6.76 8.51 -0.82
C LEU A 92 -6.42 8.23 0.65
N VAL A 93 -7.29 7.50 1.33
CA VAL A 93 -7.06 7.07 2.71
C VAL A 93 -6.57 5.62 2.68
N TYR A 94 -5.37 5.40 3.21
CA TYR A 94 -4.76 4.09 3.39
C TYR A 94 -4.92 3.68 4.86
N ARG A 95 -5.76 2.69 5.14
CA ARG A 95 -5.92 2.10 6.47
C ARG A 95 -5.02 0.89 6.61
N ILE A 96 -4.29 0.81 7.71
CA ILE A 96 -3.35 -0.27 7.99
C ILE A 96 -3.93 -1.10 9.13
N PHE A 97 -4.02 -2.41 8.90
CA PHE A 97 -4.44 -3.39 9.88
C PHE A 97 -3.31 -4.40 10.09
N ILE A 98 -3.14 -4.86 11.32
CA ILE A 98 -2.23 -5.95 11.71
C ILE A 98 -3.04 -6.96 12.49
N ASP A 99 -3.01 -8.22 12.08
CA ASP A 99 -3.82 -9.30 12.66
C ASP A 99 -5.29 -8.89 12.80
N ASP A 100 -5.79 -8.28 11.73
CA ASP A 100 -7.15 -7.74 11.61
C ASP A 100 -7.50 -6.58 12.58
N ARG A 101 -6.54 -6.09 13.37
CA ARG A 101 -6.69 -4.91 14.22
C ARG A 101 -6.29 -3.64 13.48
N TYR A 102 -7.14 -2.61 13.53
CA TYR A 102 -6.81 -1.29 12.99
C TYR A 102 -5.68 -0.65 13.79
N VAL A 103 -4.65 -0.17 13.10
CA VAL A 103 -3.49 0.48 13.72
C VAL A 103 -3.48 1.97 13.41
N THR A 104 -3.59 2.32 12.13
CA THR A 104 -3.49 3.71 11.70
C THR A 104 -4.08 3.94 10.32
N SER A 105 -4.22 5.20 9.94
CA SER A 105 -4.53 5.62 8.58
C SER A 105 -3.60 6.73 8.09
N ILE A 106 -3.28 6.67 6.81
CA ILE A 106 -2.43 7.64 6.11
C ILE A 106 -3.27 8.26 4.99
N GLU A 107 -3.32 9.58 4.95
CA GLU A 107 -4.02 10.34 3.90
C GLU A 107 -2.99 10.88 2.88
N ARG A 108 -3.27 10.72 1.58
CA ARG A 108 -2.39 11.18 0.49
C ARG A 108 -3.17 11.73 -0.69
#